data_AF-S4PSQ4-F1
#
_entry.id   AF-S4PSQ4-F1
#
_cell.length_a   1.000
_cell.length_b   1.000
_cell.length_c   1.000
_cell.angle_alpha   90.00
_cell.angle_beta   90.00
_cell.angle_gamma   90.00
#
_symmetry.space_group_name_H-M   'P 1'
#
loop_
_entity.id
_entity.type
_entity.pdbx_description
1 polymer ?
#
loop_
_entity_poly.entity_id
_entity_poly.type
_entity_poly.pdbx_seq_one_letter_code
_entity_poly.pdbx_strand_id
1 'polypeptide(L)'
;IIGLESNDRSTTDTVFRAARAVKLNVEILATEHACSTFNFLNSEARSVAGAIIPPLHVEVNEDDMLKSKLHYENLYKKELH
;
A
#
# COMPACT_ATOMS: atom_id res chain seq x y z
N ILE A 1 9.07 2.71 -1.98
CA ILE A 1 7.68 2.99 -2.38
C ILE A 1 7.01 3.82 -1.29
N ILE A 2 6.44 4.96 -1.64
CA ILE A 2 5.70 5.83 -0.71
C ILE A 2 4.25 5.90 -1.18
N GLY A 3 3.33 5.48 -0.30
CA GLY A 3 1.89 5.61 -0.49
C GLY A 3 1.39 6.83 0.28
N LEU A 4 1.00 7.87 -0.45
CA LEU A 4 0.45 9.10 0.13
C LEU A 4 -0.58 9.70 -0.83
N GLU A 5 -1.78 9.97 -0.33
CA GLU A 5 -2.78 10.77 -1.04
C GLU A 5 -2.51 12.25 -0.80
N SER A 6 -1.62 12.84 -1.61
CA SER A 6 -1.35 14.27 -1.58
C SER A 6 -1.13 14.83 -2.96
N ASN A 7 -1.83 15.93 -3.27
CA ASN A 7 -1.61 16.73 -4.46
C ASN A 7 -0.60 17.87 -4.23
N ASP A 8 -0.02 17.96 -3.03
CA ASP A 8 0.97 18.99 -2.70
C ASP A 8 2.33 18.66 -3.33
N ARG A 9 2.70 19.45 -4.34
CA ARG A 9 3.98 19.34 -5.02
C ARG A 9 5.17 19.65 -4.11
N SER A 10 5.01 20.50 -3.11
CA SER A 10 6.14 20.92 -2.25
C SER A 10 6.65 19.79 -1.35
N THR A 11 5.73 18.98 -0.83
CA THR A 11 6.03 17.74 -0.08
C THR A 11 6.77 16.74 -0.97
N THR A 12 6.23 16.48 -2.17
CA THR A 12 6.79 15.54 -3.15
C THR A 12 8.24 15.91 -3.53
N ASP A 13 8.50 17.19 -3.81
CA ASP A 13 9.84 17.69 -4.13
C ASP A 13 10.84 17.50 -2.98
N THR A 14 10.40 17.69 -1.74
CA THR A 14 11.23 17.50 -0.55
C THR A 14 11.62 16.04 -0.37
N VAL A 15 10.67 15.12 -0.60
CA VAL A 15 10.93 13.68 -0.56
C VAL A 15 11.93 13.26 -1.63
N PHE A 16 11.77 13.72 -2.88
CA PHE A 16 12.71 13.41 -3.95
C PHE A 16 14.12 13.96 -3.66
N ARG A 17 14.21 15.17 -3.12
CA ARG A 17 15.50 15.77 -2.74
C ARG A 17 16.20 14.97 -1.64
N ALA A 18 15.46 14.56 -0.61
CA ALA A 18 16.00 13.72 0.47
C ALA A 18 16.44 12.35 -0.05
N ALA A 19 15.62 11.67 -0.84
CA ALA A 19 15.94 10.36 -1.41
C ALA A 19 17.17 10.42 -2.33
N ARG A 20 17.28 11.46 -3.15
CA ARG A 20 18.43 11.69 -4.03
C ARG A 20 19.73 11.89 -3.24
N ALA A 21 19.68 12.61 -2.12
CA ALA A 21 20.86 12.83 -1.27
C ALA A 21 21.45 11.52 -0.73
N VAL A 22 20.61 10.51 -0.51
CA VAL A 22 21.01 9.17 -0.04
C VAL A 22 21.07 8.12 -1.16
N LYS A 23 20.95 8.53 -2.43
CA LYS A 23 20.97 7.67 -3.63
C LYS A 23 19.92 6.54 -3.61
N LEU A 24 18.75 6.80 -3.01
CA LEU A 24 17.63 5.89 -3.03
C LEU A 24 16.67 6.26 -4.17
N ASN A 25 16.22 5.24 -4.90
CA ASN A 25 15.13 5.38 -5.85
C ASN A 25 13.81 5.42 -5.08
N VAL A 26 13.01 6.47 -5.30
CA VAL A 26 11.73 6.66 -4.64
C VAL A 26 10.63 6.83 -5.67
N GLU A 27 9.50 6.19 -5.42
CA GLU A 27 8.25 6.35 -6.16
C GLU A 27 7.18 6.77 -5.17
N ILE A 28 6.46 7.84 -5.50
CA ILE A 28 5.34 8.37 -4.71
C ILE A 28 4.08 8.12 -5.53
N LEU A 29 3.17 7.34 -4.97
CA LEU A 29 1.94 6.90 -5.62
C LEU A 29 0.77 7.06 -4.63
N ALA A 30 -0.46 7.06 -5.15
CA ALA A 30 -1.63 6.87 -4.31
C ALA A 30 -1.52 5.54 -3.54
N THR A 31 -2.10 5.49 -2.35
CA THR A 31 -1.88 4.38 -1.41
C THR A 31 -2.19 3.00 -2.02
N GLU A 32 -3.29 2.85 -2.75
CA GLU A 32 -3.65 1.58 -3.39
C GLU A 32 -2.63 1.13 -4.44
N HIS A 33 -2.16 2.06 -5.27
CA HIS A 33 -1.13 1.78 -6.27
C HIS A 33 0.21 1.47 -5.62
N ALA A 34 0.58 2.20 -4.55
CA ALA A 34 1.78 1.94 -3.76
C ALA A 34 1.78 0.52 -3.17
N CYS A 35 0.65 0.06 -2.63
CA CYS A 35 0.48 -1.31 -2.14
C CYS A 35 0.76 -2.34 -3.24
N SER A 36 0.16 -2.13 -4.42
CA SER A 36 0.29 -3.06 -5.55
C SER A 36 1.74 -3.13 -6.05
N THR A 37 2.39 -1.98 -6.22
CA THR A 37 3.80 -1.90 -6.64
C THR A 37 4.74 -2.52 -5.61
N PHE A 38 4.53 -2.25 -4.31
CA PHE A 38 5.33 -2.87 -3.25
C PHE A 38 5.22 -4.40 -3.29
N ASN A 39 4.00 -4.92 -3.40
CA ASN A 39 3.76 -6.37 -3.46
C ASN A 39 4.45 -7.00 -4.67
N PHE A 40 4.36 -6.36 -5.84
CA PHE A 40 5.04 -6.81 -7.04
C PHE A 40 6.57 -6.86 -6.83
N LEU A 41 7.18 -5.76 -6.40
CA LEU A 41 8.63 -5.68 -6.17
C LEU A 41 9.13 -6.67 -5.10
N ASN A 42 8.36 -6.85 -4.03
CA ASN A 42 8.68 -7.80 -2.99
C ASN A 42 8.59 -9.25 -3.49
N SER A 43 7.60 -9.56 -4.33
CA SER A 43 7.45 -10.89 -4.96
C SER A 43 8.59 -11.21 -5.94
N GLU A 44 9.19 -10.18 -6.56
CA GLU A 44 10.41 -10.31 -7.38
C GLU A 44 11.70 -10.44 -6.54
N ALA A 45 11.58 -10.58 -5.20
CA ALA A 45 12.70 -10.62 -4.26
C ALA A 45 13.67 -9.42 -4.38
N ARG A 46 13.15 -8.26 -4.79
CA ARG A 46 13.93 -7.03 -4.89
C ARG A 46 14.05 -6.37 -3.53
N SER A 47 15.17 -5.69 -3.29
CA SER A 47 15.32 -4.85 -2.09
C SER A 47 14.39 -3.64 -2.20
N VAL A 48 13.29 -3.68 -1.46
CA VAL A 48 12.25 -2.65 -1.48
C VAL A 48 11.82 -2.31 -0.05
N ALA A 49 11.60 -1.02 0.20
CA ALA A 49 10.97 -0.51 1.41
C ALA A 49 9.66 0.20 1.06
N GLY A 50 8.63 0.00 1.88
CA GLY A 50 7.32 0.64 1.76
C GLY A 50 7.08 1.58 2.94
N ALA A 51 6.65 2.81 2.66
CA ALA A 51 6.07 3.73 3.64
C ALA A 51 4.67 4.12 3.15
N ILE A 52 3.64 3.56 3.76
CA ILE A 52 2.27 3.64 3.25
C ILE A 52 1.38 4.28 4.31
N ILE A 53 0.79 5.42 3.97
CA ILE A 53 -0.19 6.12 4.80
C ILE A 53 -1.58 5.63 4.38
N PRO A 54 -2.46 5.23 5.32
CA PRO A 54 -3.81 4.79 4.99
C PRO A 54 -4.54 5.84 4.12
N PRO A 55 -5.32 5.41 3.12
CA PRO A 55 -6.09 6.34 2.31
C PRO A 55 -7.16 7.03 3.16
N LEU A 56 -7.57 8.24 2.77
CA LEU A 56 -8.59 8.98 3.54
C LEU A 56 -9.97 8.37 3.34
N HIS A 57 -10.19 7.70 2.21
CA HIS A 57 -11.42 6.98 1.89
C HIS A 57 -11.05 5.62 1.32
N VAL A 58 -11.72 4.56 1.79
CA VAL A 58 -11.60 3.21 1.23
C VAL A 58 -12.90 2.93 0.48
N GLU A 59 -12.82 2.81 -0.84
CA GLU A 59 -13.95 2.34 -1.63
C GLU A 59 -13.98 0.81 -1.58
N VAL A 60 -14.88 0.27 -0.77
CA VAL A 60 -15.05 -1.19 -0.63
C VAL A 60 -15.73 -1.71 -1.89
N ASN A 61 -15.02 -2.53 -2.67
CA ASN A 61 -15.62 -3.20 -3.83
C ASN A 61 -16.37 -4.48 -3.43
N GLU A 62 -17.16 -5.04 -4.36
CA GLU A 62 -17.97 -6.24 -4.11
C GLU A 62 -17.12 -7.47 -3.75
N ASP A 63 -15.91 -7.58 -4.31
CA ASP A 63 -14.97 -8.66 -4.01
C ASP A 63 -14.42 -8.56 -2.58
N ASP A 64 -14.18 -7.35 -2.07
CA ASP A 64 -13.72 -7.10 -0.71
C ASP A 64 -14.82 -7.44 0.31
N MET A 65 -16.07 -7.14 -0.04
CA MET A 65 -17.23 -7.58 0.74
C MET A 65 -17.37 -9.11 0.74
N LEU A 66 -17.21 -9.74 -0.42
CA LEU A 66 -17.29 -11.20 -0.55
C LEU A 66 -16.18 -11.90 0.25
N LYS A 67 -14.94 -11.42 0.15
CA LYS A 67 -13.79 -11.93 0.91
C LYS A 67 -13.98 -11.74 2.41
N SER A 68 -14.49 -10.59 2.84
CA SER A 68 -14.80 -10.36 4.26
C SER A 68 -15.83 -11.39 4.75
N LYS A 69 -16.93 -11.60 4.02
CA LYS A 69 -17.95 -12.60 4.39
C LYS A 69 -17.38 -14.01 4.48
N LEU A 70 -16.60 -14.44 3.49
CA LEU A 70 -15.93 -15.75 3.47
C LEU A 70 -14.93 -15.89 4.63
N HIS A 71 -14.20 -14.83 4.97
CA HIS A 71 -13.26 -14.84 6.09
C HIS A 71 -13.99 -15.01 7.43
N TYR A 72 -15.10 -14.30 7.63
CA TYR A 72 -15.94 -14.46 8.83
C TYR A 72 -16.54 -15.87 8.93
N GLU A 73 -17.06 -16.45 7.84
CA GLU A 73 -17.59 -17.82 7.87
C GLU A 73 -16.53 -18.86 8.25
N ASN A 74 -15.30 -18.69 7.76
CA ASN A 74 -14.20 -19.59 8.08
C ASN A 74 -13.74 -19.48 9.54
N LEU A 75 -13.76 -18.27 10.12
CA LEU A 75 -13.45 -18.07 11.55
C LEU A 75 -14.48 -18.76 12.44
N TYR A 76 -15.77 -18.60 12.17
CA TYR A 76 -16.83 -19.23 12.96
C TYR A 76 -16.84 -20.76 12.84
N LYS A 77 -16.50 -21.32 11.67
CA LYS A 77 -16.37 -22.79 11.51
C LYS A 77 -15.16 -23.37 12.24
N LYS A 78 -14.12 -22.56 12.49
CA LYS A 78 -12.88 -23.02 13.15
C LYS A 78 -13.01 -23.10 14.68
N GLU A 79 -13.94 -22.37 15.29
CA GLU A 79 -14.18 -22.41 16.74
C GLU A 79 -15.15 -23.51 17.21
N LEU A 80 -15.74 -24.27 16.26
CA LEU A 80 -16.73 -25.32 16.54
C LEU A 80 -16.16 -26.76 16.53
N HIS A 81 -14.83 -26.91 16.58
CA HIS A 81 -14.15 -28.21 16.64
C HIS A 81 -13.19 -28.33 17.82
#